data_AF-A0A376LEG7-F1
#
_entry.id   AF-A0A376LEG7-F1
#
_cell.length_a   1.000
_cell.length_b   1.000
_cell.length_c   1.000
_cell.angle_alpha   90.00
_cell.angle_beta   90.00
_cell.angle_gamma   90.00
#
_symmetry.space_group_name_H-M   'P 1'
#
loop_
_entity.id
_entity.type
_entity.pdbx_description
1 polymer ?
#
loop_
_entity_poly.entity_id
_entity_poly.type
_entity_poly.pdbx_seq_one_letter_code
_entity_poly.pdbx_strand_id
1 'polypeptide(L)'
;MIRAVWDTLQGNGYIDYPLPLKADDILDDDLDLVSDAVELEELVEDTAARCGRDLCGIEENPFLPIVTVGSLVRVLNAQPMTPGAT
;
A
#
# COMPACT_ATOMS: atom_id res chain seq x y z
N MET A 1 -3.35 25.44 -3.05
CA MET A 1 -3.41 25.66 -1.59
C MET A 1 -2.95 24.43 -0.80
N ILE A 2 -3.43 23.22 -1.11
CA ILE A 2 -3.03 21.97 -0.44
C ILE A 2 -1.52 21.65 -0.58
N ARG A 3 -0.93 21.82 -1.78
CA ARG A 3 0.49 21.49 -2.05
C ARG A 3 1.50 22.33 -1.25
N ALA A 4 1.26 23.64 -1.08
CA ALA A 4 2.15 24.51 -0.32
C ALA A 4 2.12 24.22 1.20
N VAL A 5 0.95 23.84 1.73
CA VAL A 5 0.81 23.38 3.12
C VAL A 5 1.60 22.09 3.31
N TRP A 6 1.51 21.18 2.34
CA TRP A 6 2.24 19.92 2.35
C TRP A 6 3.75 20.07 2.28
N ASP A 7 4.26 20.82 1.30
CA ASP A 7 5.70 21.08 1.14
C ASP A 7 6.29 21.72 2.42
N THR A 8 5.50 22.52 3.13
CA THR A 8 5.87 23.11 4.43
C THR A 8 5.88 22.08 5.56
N LEU A 9 4.97 21.12 5.57
CA LEU A 9 4.91 20.06 6.59
C LEU A 9 6.06 19.06 6.40
N GLN A 10 6.35 18.66 5.16
CA GLN A 10 7.53 17.84 4.82
C GLN A 10 8.85 18.59 5.08
N GLY A 11 8.99 19.83 4.59
CA GLY A 11 10.23 20.61 4.74
C GLY A 11 10.59 20.91 6.20
N ASN A 12 9.63 20.80 7.11
CA ASN A 12 9.82 20.95 8.56
C ASN A 12 9.84 19.60 9.31
N GLY A 13 9.79 18.46 8.62
CA GLY A 13 9.85 17.12 9.22
C GLY A 13 8.62 16.74 10.05
N TYR A 14 7.46 17.38 9.82
CA TYR A 14 6.21 16.97 10.46
C TYR A 14 5.61 15.72 9.84
N ILE A 15 6.01 15.42 8.60
CA ILE A 15 5.58 14.26 7.84
C ILE A 15 6.79 13.74 7.09
N ASP A 16 7.28 12.56 7.47
CA ASP A 16 8.45 11.93 6.86
C ASP A 16 8.15 11.31 5.48
N TYR A 17 6.89 11.35 5.06
CA TYR A 17 6.42 10.58 3.92
C TYR A 17 6.39 11.40 2.63
N PRO A 18 7.02 10.96 1.52
CA PRO A 18 6.96 11.65 0.24
C PRO A 18 5.56 11.52 -0.40
N LEU A 19 4.71 12.55 -0.30
CA LEU A 19 3.56 12.68 -1.20
C LEU A 19 3.92 13.48 -2.47
N PRO A 20 3.29 13.16 -3.60
CA PRO A 20 2.35 12.05 -3.79
C PRO A 20 3.07 10.70 -3.83
N LEU A 21 2.41 9.67 -3.25
CA LEU A 21 2.81 8.28 -3.43
C LEU A 21 2.86 7.95 -4.92
N LYS A 22 3.96 7.35 -5.34
CA LYS A 22 4.16 6.87 -6.70
C LYS A 22 4.06 5.35 -6.73
N ALA A 23 3.74 4.84 -7.91
CA ALA A 23 3.61 3.39 -8.10
C ALA A 23 4.94 2.64 -7.93
N ASP A 24 6.06 3.32 -8.13
CA ASP A 24 7.42 2.79 -8.00
C ASP A 24 8.03 3.00 -6.61
N ASP A 25 7.37 3.71 -5.69
CA ASP A 25 7.84 3.84 -4.31
C ASP A 25 7.88 2.45 -3.64
N ILE A 26 9.04 2.10 -3.10
CA ILE A 26 9.33 0.84 -2.41
C ILE A 26 8.80 0.92 -0.99
N LEU A 27 8.02 -0.09 -0.57
CA LEU A 27 7.33 -0.08 0.73
C LEU A 27 8.29 -0.04 1.93
N ASP A 28 9.44 -0.68 1.81
CA ASP A 28 10.51 -0.69 2.82
C ASP A 28 11.41 0.54 2.63
N ASP A 29 12.24 0.54 1.57
CA ASP A 29 13.29 1.56 1.38
C ASP A 29 12.80 3.03 1.27
N ASP A 30 11.75 3.29 0.49
CA ASP A 30 11.31 4.68 0.23
C ASP A 30 10.31 5.18 1.27
N LEU A 31 9.60 4.25 1.90
CA LEU A 31 8.38 4.51 2.65
C LEU A 31 8.42 4.03 4.11
N ASP A 32 9.37 3.18 4.48
CA ASP A 32 9.55 2.63 5.84
C ASP A 32 8.22 2.09 6.43
N LEU A 33 7.41 1.45 5.59
CA LEU A 33 6.10 0.89 5.98
C LEU A 33 6.18 -0.56 6.44
N VAL A 34 7.14 -1.31 5.90
CA VAL A 34 7.26 -2.76 6.11
C VAL A 34 8.74 -3.10 6.24
N SER A 35 9.15 -3.54 7.42
CA SER A 35 10.52 -3.98 7.74
C SER A 35 10.67 -5.51 7.64
N ASP A 36 9.55 -6.24 7.73
CA ASP A 36 9.53 -7.70 7.63
C ASP A 36 8.25 -8.24 6.97
N ALA A 37 8.19 -9.58 6.85
CA ALA A 37 7.06 -10.27 6.23
C ALA A 37 5.76 -10.18 7.06
N VAL A 38 5.86 -10.02 8.38
CA VAL A 38 4.69 -9.91 9.27
C VAL A 38 4.04 -8.54 9.08
N GLU A 39 4.84 -7.48 9.07
CA GLU A 39 4.34 -6.11 8.79
C GLU A 39 3.75 -6.00 7.37
N LEU A 40 4.35 -6.70 6.41
CA LEU A 40 3.79 -6.78 5.05
C LEU A 40 2.44 -7.52 5.02
N GLU A 41 2.30 -8.63 5.74
CA GLU A 41 1.04 -9.36 5.86
C GLU A 41 -0.04 -8.48 6.51
N GLU A 42 0.28 -7.82 7.62
CA GLU A 42 -0.62 -6.87 8.30
C GLU A 42 -1.09 -5.76 7.35
N LEU A 43 -0.15 -5.11 6.62
CA LEU A 43 -0.48 -4.07 5.63
C LEU A 43 -1.43 -4.57 4.54
N VAL A 44 -1.22 -5.80 4.05
CA VAL A 44 -2.05 -6.41 3.01
C VAL A 44 -3.45 -6.71 3.53
N GLU A 45 -3.58 -7.30 4.71
CA GLU A 45 -4.86 -7.58 5.35
C GLU A 45 -5.67 -6.31 5.59
N ASP A 46 -5.05 -5.29 6.18
CA ASP A 46 -5.68 -4.01 6.49
C ASP A 46 -6.16 -3.29 5.22
N THR A 47 -5.34 -3.31 4.17
CA THR A 47 -5.67 -2.68 2.89
C THR A 47 -6.77 -3.47 2.17
N ALA A 48 -6.70 -4.80 2.17
CA ALA A 48 -7.72 -5.65 1.56
C ALA A 48 -9.08 -5.45 2.23
N ALA A 49 -9.13 -5.42 3.57
CA ALA A 49 -10.34 -5.16 4.33
C ALA A 49 -10.96 -3.79 3.99
N ARG A 50 -10.14 -2.73 3.92
CA ARG A 50 -10.60 -1.38 3.55
C ARG A 50 -11.07 -1.30 2.09
N CYS A 51 -10.49 -2.10 1.21
CA CYS A 51 -10.85 -2.15 -0.21
C CYS A 51 -11.92 -3.20 -0.55
N GLY A 52 -12.42 -3.95 0.44
CA GLY A 52 -13.39 -5.02 0.22
C GLY A 52 -12.84 -6.14 -0.67
N ARG A 53 -11.57 -6.49 -0.51
CA ARG A 53 -10.89 -7.57 -1.26
C ARG A 53 -10.76 -8.82 -0.40
N ASP A 54 -11.02 -9.97 -1.01
CA ASP A 54 -10.82 -11.28 -0.41
C ASP A 54 -9.40 -11.76 -0.68
N LEU A 55 -8.69 -12.25 0.34
CA LEU A 55 -7.30 -12.69 0.24
C LEU A 55 -7.15 -14.19 -0.02
N CYS A 56 -8.26 -14.94 -0.12
CA CYS A 56 -8.22 -16.37 -0.43
C CYS A 56 -7.42 -16.64 -1.72
N GLY A 57 -6.36 -17.47 -1.62
CA GLY A 57 -5.52 -17.84 -2.75
C GLY A 57 -4.50 -16.76 -3.17
N ILE A 58 -4.21 -15.77 -2.32
CA ILE A 58 -3.23 -14.72 -2.65
C ILE A 58 -1.85 -15.23 -3.01
N GLU A 59 -1.42 -16.37 -2.47
CA GLU A 59 -0.13 -17.01 -2.80
C GLU A 59 0.00 -17.37 -4.30
N GLU A 60 -1.11 -17.57 -5.00
CA GLU A 60 -1.15 -17.89 -6.44
C GLU A 60 -1.28 -16.63 -7.32
N ASN A 61 -1.28 -15.43 -6.72
CA ASN A 61 -1.51 -14.19 -7.45
C ASN A 61 -0.34 -13.90 -8.40
N PRO A 62 -0.59 -13.67 -9.70
CA PRO A 62 0.46 -13.51 -10.71
C PRO A 62 1.25 -12.21 -10.59
N PHE A 63 0.82 -11.28 -9.72
CA PHE A 63 1.47 -10.00 -9.49
C PHE A 63 2.36 -9.97 -8.24
N LEU A 64 2.50 -11.10 -7.54
CA LEU A 64 3.52 -11.26 -6.51
C LEU A 64 4.95 -11.21 -7.11
N PRO A 65 5.97 -10.77 -6.34
CA PRO A 65 5.90 -10.32 -4.94
C PRO A 65 5.42 -8.86 -4.78
N ILE A 66 4.91 -8.52 -3.60
CA ILE A 66 4.61 -7.13 -3.20
C ILE A 66 5.90 -6.49 -2.71
N VAL A 67 6.35 -5.43 -3.38
CA VAL A 67 7.58 -4.68 -3.06
C VAL A 67 7.35 -3.17 -3.13
N THR A 68 6.49 -2.72 -4.04
CA THR A 68 6.15 -1.31 -4.27
C THR A 68 4.66 -1.06 -4.06
N VAL A 69 4.29 0.22 -3.89
CA VAL A 69 2.87 0.65 -3.88
C VAL A 69 2.12 0.12 -5.11
N GLY A 70 2.74 0.18 -6.29
CA GLY A 70 2.14 -0.31 -7.53
C GLY A 70 1.89 -1.82 -7.54
N SER A 71 2.81 -2.61 -6.97
CA SER A 71 2.63 -4.06 -6.84
C SER A 71 1.50 -4.42 -5.85
N LEU A 72 1.41 -3.73 -4.70
CA LEU A 72 0.32 -3.89 -3.73
C LEU A 72 -1.04 -3.66 -4.39
N VAL A 73 -1.18 -2.56 -5.13
CA VAL A 73 -2.41 -2.22 -5.86
C VAL A 73 -2.77 -3.29 -6.89
N ARG A 74 -1.79 -3.82 -7.64
CA ARG A 74 -2.03 -4.86 -8.65
C ARG A 74 -2.48 -6.18 -8.02
N VAL A 75 -1.79 -6.61 -6.96
CA VAL A 75 -2.14 -7.84 -6.23
C VAL A 75 -3.57 -7.74 -5.70
N LEU A 76 -3.91 -6.67 -4.97
CA LEU A 76 -5.24 -6.48 -4.41
C LEU A 76 -6.34 -6.29 -5.46
N ASN A 77 -6.05 -5.63 -6.59
CA ASN A 77 -7.05 -5.49 -7.66
C ASN A 77 -7.33 -6.80 -8.40
N ALA A 78 -6.38 -7.72 -8.43
CA ALA A 78 -6.57 -9.05 -8.98
C ALA A 78 -7.32 -9.99 -8.03
N GLN A 79 -7.45 -9.62 -6.75
CA GLN A 79 -8.26 -10.36 -5.80
C GLN A 79 -9.76 -10.13 -6.00
N PRO A 80 -10.60 -11.15 -5.75
CA PRO A 80 -12.05 -11.01 -5.82
C PRO A 80 -12.56 -10.03 -4.75
N MET A 81 -13.75 -9.47 -4.99
CA MET A 81 -14.44 -8.65 -3.99
C MET A 81 -15.02 -9.55 -2.88
N THR A 82 -15.04 -9.07 -1.65
CA THR A 82 -15.69 -9.77 -0.55
C THR A 82 -17.21 -9.88 -0.78
N PRO A 83 -17.83 -11.05 -0.52
CA PRO A 83 -19.27 -11.22 -0.66
C PRO A 83 -20.03 -10.27 0.28
N GLY A 84 -20.76 -9.30 -0.28
CA GLY A 84 -21.57 -8.34 0.49
C GLY A 84 -21.11 -6.88 0.40
N ALA A 85 -20.03 -6.58 -0.33
CA ALA A 85 -19.69 -5.22 -0.72
C ALA A 85 -20.61 -4.75 -1.88
N THR A 86 -21.83 -4.32 -1.56
CA THR A 86 -22.76 -3.62 -2.47
C THR A 86 -23.14 -2.27 -1.92
#